data_AF-A0A8K1CDM1-F1
#
_entry.id   AF-A0A8K1CDM1-F1
#
_cell.length_a   1.000
_cell.length_b   1.000
_cell.length_c   1.000
_cell.angle_alpha   90.00
_cell.angle_beta   90.00
_cell.angle_gamma   90.00
#
_symmetry.space_group_name_H-M   'P 1'
#
loop_
_entity.id
_entity.type
_entity.pdbx_description
1 polymer ?
#
loop_
_entity_poly.entity_id
_entity_poly.type
_entity_poly.pdbx_seq_one_letter_code
_entity_poly.pdbx_strand_id
1 'polypeptide(L)'
;MQVLLAVLSFLDIVALTFLNGYWLITLDELELDHLNPADVSKRLNKLVIPEMVLHGFLMFLCLVAWAPWVFLLNLPMAVWHVRRVMRNEHLLDPTEILRFKNLRAARMEAIVKTVFYGFQIVYGMFWMVSAIVVSTKRKGRK
;
A
#
# COMPACT_ATOMS: atom_id res chain seq x y z
N MET A 1 -17.37 16.94 5.74
CA MET A 1 -16.84 16.41 4.46
C MET A 1 -15.35 16.09 4.56
N GLN A 2 -14.47 17.05 4.87
CA GLN A 2 -13.02 16.79 4.98
C GLN A 2 -12.63 15.73 6.04
N VAL A 3 -13.29 15.74 7.20
CA VAL A 3 -13.05 14.72 8.25
C VAL A 3 -13.39 13.31 7.78
N LEU A 4 -14.51 13.14 7.05
CA LEU A 4 -14.92 11.83 6.52
C LEU A 4 -13.88 11.29 5.53
N LEU A 5 -13.40 12.14 4.62
CA LEU A 5 -12.36 11.77 3.66
C LEU A 5 -11.06 11.35 4.37
N ALA A 6 -10.64 12.09 5.39
CA ALA A 6 -9.42 11.76 6.14
C ALA A 6 -9.55 10.42 6.90
N VAL A 7 -10.72 10.13 7.47
CA VAL A 7 -10.99 8.84 8.14
C VAL A 7 -11.01 7.68 7.14
N LEU A 8 -11.66 7.85 5.99
CA LEU A 8 -11.69 6.84 4.92
C LEU A 8 -10.28 6.55 4.40
N SER A 9 -9.51 7.59 4.07
CA SER A 9 -8.11 7.43 3.63
C SER A 9 -7.25 6.76 4.70
N PHE A 10 -7.47 7.05 5.98
CA PHE A 10 -6.75 6.37 7.06
C PHE A 10 -7.07 4.87 7.10
N LEU A 11 -8.35 4.49 6.98
CA LEU A 11 -8.77 3.09 6.91
C LEU A 11 -8.15 2.39 5.70
N ASP A 12 -8.09 3.04 4.54
CA ASP A 12 -7.46 2.47 3.34
C ASP A 12 -5.95 2.25 3.52
N ILE A 13 -5.23 3.20 4.15
CA ILE A 13 -3.80 3.05 4.46
C ILE A 13 -3.57 1.83 5.38
N VAL A 14 -4.44 1.64 6.37
CA VAL A 14 -4.38 0.47 7.26
C VAL A 14 -4.62 -0.81 6.47
N ALA A 15 -5.63 -0.85 5.59
CA ALA A 15 -5.92 -2.00 4.74
C ALA A 15 -4.75 -2.36 3.81
N LEU A 16 -4.13 -1.36 3.16
CA LEU A 16 -2.93 -1.52 2.34
C LEU A 16 -1.75 -2.07 3.15
N THR A 17 -1.59 -1.64 4.41
CA THR A 17 -0.54 -2.13 5.30
C THR A 17 -0.74 -3.62 5.64
N PHE A 18 -1.97 -4.03 5.93
CA PHE A 18 -2.27 -5.44 6.17
C PHE A 18 -2.03 -6.32 4.94
N LEU A 19 -2.42 -5.85 3.75
CA LEU A 19 -2.13 -6.55 2.49
C LEU A 19 -0.63 -6.74 2.28
N ASN A 20 0.17 -5.70 2.48
CA ASN A 20 1.63 -5.80 2.40
C ASN A 20 2.23 -6.71 3.48
N GLY A 21 1.66 -6.72 4.67
CA GLY A 21 2.04 -7.66 5.72
C GLY A 21 1.83 -9.11 5.27
N TYR A 22 0.68 -9.41 4.64
CA TYR A 22 0.43 -10.74 4.08
C TYR A 22 1.44 -11.11 2.99
N TRP A 23 1.81 -10.17 2.12
CA TRP A 23 2.87 -10.35 1.13
C TRP A 23 4.20 -10.75 1.76
N LEU A 24 4.61 -10.03 2.82
CA LEU A 24 5.87 -10.30 3.52
C LEU A 24 5.87 -11.68 4.17
N ILE A 25 4.81 -12.04 4.88
CA ILE A 25 4.68 -13.35 5.55
C ILE A 25 4.70 -14.48 4.53
N THR A 26 3.95 -14.35 3.42
CA THR A 26 3.91 -15.39 2.38
C THR A 26 5.28 -15.59 1.71
N LEU A 27 6.04 -14.51 1.52
CA LEU A 27 7.41 -14.59 0.99
C LEU A 27 8.39 -15.21 2.00
N ASP A 28 8.20 -14.97 3.30
CA ASP A 28 9.00 -15.56 4.37
C ASP A 28 8.73 -17.07 4.51
N GLU A 29 7.46 -17.49 4.42
CA GLU A 29 7.05 -18.91 4.38
C GLU A 29 7.64 -19.65 3.16
N LEU A 30 7.79 -18.94 2.04
CA LEU A 30 8.45 -19.49 0.85
C LEU A 30 9.98 -19.62 1.05
N GLU A 31 10.63 -18.69 1.74
CA GLU A 31 12.07 -18.75 2.04
C GLU A 31 12.41 -19.88 3.02
N LEU A 32 11.52 -20.16 3.97
CA LEU A 32 11.64 -21.27 4.90
C LEU A 32 11.36 -22.65 4.25
N ASP A 33 11.07 -22.69 2.94
CA ASP A 33 10.74 -23.89 2.16
C ASP A 33 9.47 -24.62 2.66
N HIS A 34 8.57 -23.89 3.33
CA HIS A 34 7.31 -24.44 3.87
C HIS A 34 6.19 -24.50 2.82
N LEU A 35 6.28 -23.71 1.75
CA LEU A 35 5.26 -23.61 0.70
C LEU A 35 5.85 -23.80 -0.69
N ASN A 36 5.07 -24.42 -1.58
CA ASN A 36 5.44 -24.58 -2.97
C ASN A 36 5.34 -23.21 -3.71
N PRO A 37 6.35 -22.80 -4.48
CA PRO A 37 6.36 -21.54 -5.25
C PRO A 37 5.17 -21.35 -6.21
N ALA A 38 4.61 -22.44 -6.74
CA ALA A 38 3.41 -22.41 -7.59
C ALA A 38 2.15 -22.00 -6.81
N ASP A 39 2.03 -22.42 -5.55
CA ASP A 39 0.91 -22.03 -4.70
C ASP A 39 1.06 -20.60 -4.20
N VAL A 40 2.29 -20.20 -3.87
CA VAL A 40 2.61 -18.82 -3.45
C VAL A 40 2.34 -17.82 -4.56
N SER A 41 2.85 -18.05 -5.77
CA SER A 41 2.59 -17.17 -6.93
C SER A 41 1.09 -17.00 -7.20
N LYS A 42 0.29 -18.07 -7.11
CA LYS A 42 -1.18 -18.02 -7.29
C LYS A 42 -1.88 -17.20 -6.19
N ARG A 43 -1.45 -17.32 -4.93
CA ARG A 43 -2.00 -16.53 -3.81
C ARG A 43 -1.64 -15.06 -3.94
N LEU A 44 -0.36 -14.78 -4.20
CA LEU A 44 0.16 -13.42 -4.33
C LEU A 44 -0.45 -12.71 -5.53
N ASN A 45 -0.61 -13.38 -6.66
CA ASN A 45 -1.22 -12.80 -7.85
C ASN A 45 -2.69 -12.37 -7.63
N LYS A 46 -3.46 -13.13 -6.85
CA LYS A 46 -4.81 -12.72 -6.45
C LYS A 46 -4.83 -11.44 -5.61
N LEU A 47 -3.74 -11.11 -4.94
CA LEU A 47 -3.62 -9.94 -4.07
C LEU A 47 -3.05 -8.70 -4.78
N VAL A 48 -2.44 -8.87 -5.96
CA VAL A 48 -1.97 -7.75 -6.78
C VAL A 48 -3.11 -6.83 -7.19
N ILE A 49 -4.23 -7.41 -7.63
CA ILE A 49 -5.42 -6.66 -8.07
C ILE A 49 -6.02 -5.81 -6.94
N PRO A 50 -6.35 -6.36 -5.75
CA PRO A 50 -6.90 -5.56 -4.66
C PRO A 50 -5.93 -4.50 -4.15
N GLU A 51 -4.62 -4.77 -4.12
CA GLU A 51 -3.61 -3.76 -3.73
C GLU A 51 -3.62 -2.57 -4.71
N MET A 52 -3.65 -2.83 -6.03
CA MET A 52 -3.72 -1.79 -7.05
C MET A 52 -5.02 -0.97 -6.97
N VAL A 53 -6.16 -1.64 -6.75
CA VAL A 53 -7.46 -0.97 -6.61
C VAL A 53 -7.47 -0.07 -5.38
N LEU A 54 -7.00 -0.57 -4.23
CA LEU A 54 -6.94 0.21 -2.99
C LEU A 54 -5.99 1.40 -3.09
N HIS A 55 -4.85 1.24 -3.78
CA HIS A 55 -3.94 2.37 -4.04
C HIS A 55 -4.56 3.42 -4.96
N GLY A 56 -5.24 2.98 -6.03
CA GLY A 56 -5.96 3.89 -6.91
C GLY A 56 -7.06 4.64 -6.16
N PHE A 57 -7.78 3.94 -5.28
CA PHE A 57 -8.81 4.53 -4.43
C PHE A 57 -8.23 5.55 -3.43
N LEU A 58 -7.10 5.23 -2.79
CA LEU A 58 -6.38 6.16 -1.90
C LEU A 58 -5.97 7.44 -2.65
N MET A 59 -5.44 7.30 -3.86
CA MET A 59 -5.02 8.43 -4.68
C MET A 59 -6.22 9.30 -5.08
N PHE A 60 -7.35 8.67 -5.44
CA PHE A 60 -8.60 9.37 -5.73
C PHE A 60 -9.12 10.15 -4.52
N LEU A 61 -9.12 9.55 -3.33
CA LEU A 61 -9.51 10.23 -2.09
C LEU A 61 -8.61 11.43 -1.76
N CYS A 62 -7.30 11.31 -1.99
CA CYS A 62 -6.35 12.42 -1.80
C CYS A 62 -6.62 13.59 -2.76
N LEU A 63 -6.97 13.29 -4.02
CA LEU A 63 -7.37 14.28 -5.03
C LEU A 63 -8.64 15.02 -4.62
N VAL A 64 -9.68 14.31 -4.19
CA VAL A 64 -10.94 14.90 -3.73
C VAL A 64 -10.75 15.74 -2.46
N ALA A 65 -9.82 15.34 -1.59
CA ALA A 65 -9.51 16.08 -0.37
C ALA A 65 -8.64 17.33 -0.58
N TRP A 66 -8.14 17.58 -1.81
CA TRP A 66 -7.25 18.69 -2.15
C TRP A 66 -6.00 18.77 -1.23
N ALA A 67 -5.38 17.62 -0.94
CA ALA A 67 -4.20 17.52 -0.09
C ALA A 67 -2.92 17.27 -0.92
N PRO A 68 -2.27 18.32 -1.47
CA PRO A 68 -1.12 18.16 -2.37
C PRO A 68 0.07 17.48 -1.70
N TRP A 69 0.24 17.65 -0.37
CA TRP A 69 1.36 17.04 0.36
C TRP A 69 1.20 15.52 0.53
N VAL A 70 -0.02 15.05 0.81
CA VAL A 70 -0.33 13.61 0.91
C VAL A 70 -0.21 12.94 -0.46
N PHE A 71 -0.64 13.65 -1.52
CA PHE A 71 -0.54 13.19 -2.89
C PHE A 71 0.94 13.05 -3.33
N LEU A 72 1.77 14.04 -3.02
CA LEU A 72 3.21 14.00 -3.36
C LEU A 72 3.93 12.84 -2.66
N LEU A 73 3.55 12.54 -1.41
CA LEU A 73 4.10 11.42 -0.64
C LEU A 73 3.73 10.07 -1.28
N ASN A 74 2.49 9.91 -1.78
CA ASN A 74 2.04 8.68 -2.44
C ASN A 74 2.51 8.53 -3.89
N LEU A 75 2.99 9.61 -4.51
CA LEU A 75 3.43 9.67 -5.91
C LEU A 75 4.57 8.68 -6.25
N PRO A 76 5.66 8.55 -5.47
CA PRO A 76 6.70 7.55 -5.73
C PRO A 76 6.16 6.11 -5.71
N MET A 77 5.22 5.82 -4.81
CA MET A 77 4.60 4.49 -4.71
C MET A 77 3.69 4.20 -5.90
N ALA A 78 2.93 5.21 -6.34
CA ALA A 78 2.11 5.10 -7.53
C ALA A 78 2.93 4.93 -8.81
N VAL A 79 4.03 5.68 -8.98
CA VAL A 79 4.95 5.52 -10.11
C VAL A 79 5.55 4.12 -10.13
N TRP A 80 5.86 3.57 -8.96
CA TRP A 80 6.35 2.19 -8.84
C TRP A 80 5.29 1.17 -9.28
N HIS A 81 4.03 1.32 -8.83
CA HIS A 81 2.92 0.47 -9.29
C HIS A 81 2.68 0.59 -10.79
N VAL A 82 2.64 1.80 -11.35
CA VAL A 82 2.44 2.05 -12.79
C VAL A 82 3.57 1.44 -13.61
N ARG A 83 4.82 1.57 -13.16
CA ARG A 83 5.98 0.97 -13.83
C ARG A 83 5.88 -0.56 -13.84
N ARG A 84 5.42 -1.20 -12.76
CA ARG A 84 5.19 -2.65 -12.72
C ARG A 84 4.11 -3.11 -13.70
N VAL A 85 3.01 -2.35 -13.79
CA VAL A 85 1.92 -2.63 -14.74
C VAL A 85 2.39 -2.47 -16.18
N MET A 86 3.13 -1.39 -16.47
CA MET A 86 3.67 -1.14 -17.82
C MET A 86 4.68 -2.19 -18.29
N ARG A 87 5.39 -2.83 -17.36
CA ARG A 87 6.34 -3.92 -17.68
C ARG A 87 5.68 -5.29 -17.78
N ASN A 88 4.36 -5.41 -17.60
CA ASN A 88 3.63 -6.69 -17.50
C ASN A 88 4.17 -7.64 -16.40
N GLU A 89 4.98 -7.13 -15.46
CA GLU A 89 5.52 -7.86 -14.31
C GLU A 89 4.54 -7.88 -13.13
N HIS A 90 3.24 -7.71 -13.40
CA HIS A 90 2.19 -7.76 -12.37
C HIS A 90 1.86 -9.21 -11.97
N LEU A 91 2.13 -10.19 -12.84
CA LEU A 91 2.05 -11.61 -12.54
C LEU A 91 3.41 -12.08 -12.01
N LEU A 92 3.42 -12.75 -10.87
CA LEU A 92 4.62 -13.44 -10.41
C LEU A 92 4.70 -14.80 -11.07
N ASP A 93 5.73 -15.01 -11.89
CA ASP A 93 6.00 -16.32 -12.47
C ASP A 93 6.63 -17.25 -11.42
N PRO A 94 6.09 -18.48 -11.23
CA PRO A 94 6.58 -19.42 -10.22
C PRO A 94 8.05 -19.80 -10.42
N THR A 95 8.50 -19.86 -11.68
CA THR A 95 9.86 -20.23 -12.08
C THR A 95 10.86 -19.10 -11.84
N GLU A 96 10.43 -17.84 -11.91
CA GLU A 96 11.30 -16.69 -11.66
C GLU A 96 11.47 -16.38 -10.17
N ILE A 97 10.43 -16.61 -9.36
CA ILE A 97 10.46 -16.47 -7.89
C ILE A 97 11.47 -17.44 -7.25
N LEU A 98 11.59 -18.66 -7.80
CA LEU A 98 12.48 -19.71 -7.28
C LEU A 98 13.96 -19.36 -7.39
N ARG A 99 14.33 -18.40 -8.25
CA ARG A 99 15.71 -17.95 -8.34
C ARG A 99 16.01 -17.16 -7.07
N PHE A 100 16.86 -17.69 -6.18
CA PHE A 100 17.24 -17.08 -4.89
C PHE A 100 17.51 -15.57 -4.93
N LYS A 101 18.11 -15.08 -6.03
CA LYS A 101 18.38 -13.65 -6.26
C LYS A 101 17.10 -12.81 -6.40
N ASN A 102 16.08 -13.34 -7.08
CA ASN A 102 14.79 -12.70 -7.27
C ASN A 102 13.92 -12.79 -6.01
N LEU A 103 13.96 -13.92 -5.30
CA LEU A 103 13.26 -14.08 -4.01
C LEU A 103 13.73 -13.03 -2.99
N ARG A 104 15.06 -12.90 -2.82
CA ARG A 104 15.66 -11.92 -1.91
C ARG A 104 15.34 -10.48 -2.32
N ALA A 105 15.33 -10.19 -3.63
CA ALA A 105 14.93 -8.89 -4.14
C ALA A 105 13.45 -8.58 -3.86
N ALA A 106 12.54 -9.52 -4.14
CA ALA A 106 11.11 -9.39 -3.88
C ALA A 106 10.81 -9.20 -2.38
N ARG A 107 11.53 -9.91 -1.51
CA ARG A 107 11.44 -9.73 -0.05
C ARG A 107 11.91 -8.35 0.37
N MET A 108 13.06 -7.89 -0.12
CA MET A 108 13.56 -6.55 0.17
C MET A 108 12.60 -5.47 -0.34
N GLU A 109 11.99 -5.65 -1.51
CA GLU A 109 10.93 -4.77 -2.01
C GLU A 109 9.73 -4.74 -1.04
N ALA A 110 9.23 -5.91 -0.61
CA ALA A 110 8.12 -5.99 0.33
C ALA A 110 8.44 -5.32 1.68
N ILE A 111 9.67 -5.50 2.20
CA ILE A 111 10.14 -4.83 3.41
C ILE A 111 10.15 -3.31 3.24
N VAL A 112 10.75 -2.81 2.15
CA VAL A 112 10.80 -1.37 1.87
C VAL A 112 9.41 -0.78 1.76
N LYS A 113 8.49 -1.44 1.06
CA LYS A 113 7.10 -0.99 0.99
C LYS A 113 6.39 -1.02 2.36
N THR A 114 6.67 -2.02 3.18
CA THR A 114 6.08 -2.15 4.52
C THR A 114 6.52 -0.99 5.42
N VAL A 115 7.81 -0.67 5.39
CA VAL A 115 8.36 0.51 6.09
C VAL A 115 7.71 1.80 5.56
N PHE A 116 7.56 1.92 4.24
CA PHE A 116 6.90 3.08 3.62
C PHE A 116 5.44 3.23 4.07
N TYR A 117 4.64 2.17 4.06
CA TYR A 117 3.27 2.21 4.58
C TYR A 117 3.22 2.47 6.09
N GLY A 118 4.20 1.98 6.85
CA GLY A 118 4.35 2.31 8.27
C GLY A 118 4.50 3.82 8.49
N PHE A 119 5.37 4.48 7.71
CA PHE A 119 5.47 5.94 7.73
C PHE A 119 4.17 6.62 7.27
N GLN A 120 3.51 6.06 6.25
CA GLN A 120 2.24 6.56 5.74
C GLN A 120 1.12 6.53 6.80
N ILE A 121 1.08 5.52 7.68
CA ILE A 121 0.12 5.44 8.79
C ILE A 121 0.30 6.62 9.76
N VAL A 122 1.54 6.90 10.16
CA VAL A 122 1.84 8.01 11.08
C VAL A 122 1.38 9.34 10.48
N TYR A 123 1.67 9.54 9.19
CA TYR A 123 1.25 10.74 8.48
C TYR A 123 -0.28 10.83 8.31
N GLY A 124 -0.93 9.72 7.97
CA GLY A 124 -2.39 9.63 7.86
C GLY A 124 -3.09 9.95 9.18
N MET A 125 -2.55 9.47 10.31
CA MET A 125 -3.06 9.79 11.64
C MET A 125 -2.96 11.29 11.95
N PHE A 126 -1.80 11.91 11.65
CA PHE A 126 -1.62 13.35 11.84
C PHE A 126 -2.62 14.17 11.00
N TRP A 127 -2.83 13.77 9.75
CA TRP A 127 -3.78 14.43 8.85
C TRP A 127 -5.22 14.32 9.36
N MET A 128 -5.63 13.14 9.83
CA MET A 128 -6.95 12.91 10.43
C MET A 128 -7.19 13.80 11.65
N VAL A 129 -6.24 13.84 12.58
CA VAL A 129 -6.34 14.69 13.78
C VAL A 129 -6.44 16.16 13.40
N SER A 130 -5.60 16.62 12.47
CA SER A 130 -5.63 18.00 11.98
C SER A 130 -6.99 18.35 11.36
N ALA A 131 -7.56 17.46 10.55
CA ALA A 131 -8.89 17.66 9.95
C ALA A 131 -9.99 17.76 11.02
N ILE A 132 -9.93 16.94 12.07
CA ILE A 132 -10.88 16.97 13.19
C ILE A 132 -10.76 18.31 13.94
N VAL A 133 -9.55 18.72 14.32
CA VAL A 133 -9.30 19.97 15.05
C VAL A 133 -9.80 21.19 14.28
N VAL A 134 -9.54 21.25 12.97
CA VAL A 134 -10.03 22.32 12.10
C VAL A 134 -11.57 22.32 12.04
N SER A 135 -12.20 21.15 12.00
CA SER A 135 -13.67 21.03 12.01
C SER A 135 -14.28 21.56 13.31
N THR A 136 -13.66 21.27 14.46
CA THR A 136 -14.11 21.73 15.77
C THR A 136 -13.96 23.24 15.92
N LYS A 137 -12.82 23.83 15.49
CA LYS A 137 -12.63 25.29 15.49
C LYS A 137 -13.65 26.03 14.64
N ARG A 138 -14.08 25.46 13.50
CA ARG A 138 -15.14 26.05 12.66
C ARG A 138 -16.51 26.06 13.34
N LYS A 139 -16.78 25.11 14.24
CA LYS A 139 -18.06 25.01 14.95
C LYS A 139 -18.17 25.99 16.11
N GLY A 140 -17.06 26.33 16.77
CA GLY A 140 -17.03 27.31 17.87
C GLY A 140 -16.90 28.78 17.45
N ARG A 141 -16.86 29.06 16.14
CA ARG A 141 -16.78 30.44 15.58
C ARG A 141 -18.10 30.91 14.96
N LYS A 142 -19.13 30.08 15.01
CA LYS A 142 -20.53 30.40 14.68
C LYS A 142 -21.31 30.50 15.98
#